data_AF-A0A537FK34-F1
#
_entry.id   AF-A0A537FK34-F1
#
_cell.length_a   1.000
_cell.length_b   1.000
_cell.length_c   1.000
_cell.angle_alpha   90.00
_cell.angle_beta   90.00
_cell.angle_gamma   90.00
#
_symmetry.space_group_name_H-M   'P 1'
#
loop_
_entity.id
_entity.type
_entity.pdbx_description
1 polymer ?
#
loop_
_entity_poly.entity_id
_entity_poly.type
_entity_poly.pdbx_seq_one_letter_code
_entity_poly.pdbx_strand_id
1 'polypeptide(L)'
;MSDALVNLQEVERSCAQRYLSLLGNTLGENLRVVWLFGSFARGDMWPAHMPMNSDIDLLVITESEVSSQTQEALLNETYPLYLECGRQISPQFWSARKFDQPPTEKEKAL
;
A
#
# COMPACT_ATOMS: atom_id res chain seq x y z
N MET A 1 18.74 7.23 -2.82
CA MET A 1 17.30 7.04 -2.60
C MET A 1 17.15 5.79 -1.77
N SER A 2 16.60 5.90 -0.57
CA SER A 2 16.32 4.75 0.29
C SER A 2 15.44 3.77 -0.51
N ASP A 3 15.85 2.51 -0.62
CA ASP A 3 14.99 1.48 -1.21
C ASP A 3 13.79 1.30 -0.26
N ALA A 4 12.66 1.90 -0.61
CA ALA A 4 11.47 1.93 0.26
C ALA A 4 10.94 0.53 0.60
N LEU A 5 11.37 -0.49 -0.15
CA LEU A 5 11.01 -1.89 0.03
C LEU A 5 12.16 -2.71 0.67
N VAL A 6 13.19 -2.06 1.22
CA VAL A 6 14.38 -2.74 1.76
C VAL A 6 14.06 -3.74 2.86
N ASN A 7 13.00 -3.47 3.64
CA ASN A 7 12.56 -4.30 4.75
C ASN A 7 11.68 -5.48 4.32
N LEU A 8 11.32 -5.57 3.04
CA LEU A 8 10.56 -6.70 2.50
C LEU A 8 11.50 -7.84 2.10
N GLN A 9 11.06 -9.08 2.36
CA GLN A 9 11.67 -10.27 1.78
C GLN A 9 11.57 -10.23 0.25
N GLU A 10 12.40 -11.01 -0.44
CA GLU A 10 12.46 -11.01 -1.91
C GLU A 10 11.08 -11.29 -2.56
N VAL A 11 10.35 -12.30 -2.05
CA VAL A 11 9.02 -12.64 -2.56
C VAL A 11 7.97 -11.55 -2.28
N GLU A 12 8.04 -10.93 -1.09
CA GLU A 12 7.16 -9.82 -0.70
C GLU A 12 7.43 -8.59 -1.58
N ARG A 13 8.70 -8.28 -1.84
CA ARG A 13 9.13 -7.19 -2.72
C ARG A 13 8.65 -7.40 -4.15
N SER A 14 8.79 -8.62 -4.68
CA SER A 14 8.29 -8.98 -6.01
C SER A 14 6.77 -8.83 -6.12
N CYS A 15 6.01 -9.25 -5.10
CA CYS A 15 4.57 -9.04 -5.02
C CYS A 15 4.20 -7.55 -4.97
N ALA A 16 4.85 -6.78 -4.11
CA ALA A 16 4.62 -5.34 -3.98
C ALA A 16 4.92 -4.61 -5.30
N GLN A 17 6.01 -4.94 -6.00
CA GLN A 17 6.37 -4.34 -7.29
C GLN A 17 5.34 -4.66 -8.39
N ARG A 18 4.81 -5.89 -8.44
CA ARG A 18 3.73 -6.26 -9.37
C ARG A 18 2.45 -5.50 -9.06
N TYR A 19 2.12 -5.34 -7.78
CA TYR A 19 0.96 -4.52 -7.38
C TYR A 19 1.13 -3.04 -7.74
N LEU A 20 2.32 -2.46 -7.51
CA LEU A 20 2.62 -1.08 -7.90
C LEU A 20 2.52 -0.89 -9.43
N SER A 21 2.97 -1.88 -10.21
CA SER A 21 2.84 -1.87 -11.66
C SER A 21 1.38 -1.94 -12.11
N LEU A 22 0.57 -2.78 -11.46
CA LEU A 22 -0.87 -2.83 -11.67
C LEU A 22 -1.54 -1.48 -11.37
N LEU A 23 -1.24 -0.86 -10.23
CA LEU A 23 -1.75 0.46 -9.87
C LEU A 23 -1.43 1.50 -10.95
N GLY A 24 -0.17 1.54 -11.40
CA GLY A 24 0.26 2.46 -12.46
C GLY A 24 -0.49 2.23 -13.78
N ASN A 25 -0.68 0.98 -14.18
CA ASN A 25 -1.39 0.63 -15.41
C ASN A 25 -2.89 0.94 -15.34
N THR A 26 -3.53 0.66 -14.21
CA THR A 26 -4.99 0.83 -14.04
C THR A 26 -5.39 2.28 -13.81
N LEU A 27 -4.61 3.03 -13.02
CA LEU A 27 -4.94 4.40 -12.65
C LEU A 27 -4.32 5.43 -13.61
N GLY A 28 -3.24 5.07 -14.31
CA GLY A 28 -2.60 5.93 -15.30
C GLY A 28 -2.22 7.30 -14.75
N GLU A 29 -2.58 8.35 -15.50
CA GLU A 29 -2.34 9.75 -15.10
C GLU A 29 -3.07 10.16 -13.81
N ASN A 30 -4.08 9.41 -13.38
CA ASN A 30 -4.76 9.69 -12.12
C ASN A 30 -3.93 9.24 -10.90
N LEU A 31 -2.87 8.44 -11.06
CA LEU A 31 -2.00 8.05 -9.96
C LEU A 31 -0.95 9.14 -9.70
N ARG A 32 -1.05 9.81 -8.56
CA ARG A 32 -0.10 10.86 -8.17
C ARG A 32 1.16 10.27 -7.53
N VAL A 33 0.99 9.45 -6.49
CA VAL A 33 2.09 8.78 -5.79
C VAL A 33 1.57 7.62 -4.95
N VAL A 34 2.43 6.64 -4.66
CA VAL A 34 2.16 5.59 -3.67
C VAL A 34 3.19 5.67 -2.56
N TRP A 35 2.73 5.69 -1.31
CA TRP A 35 3.60 5.66 -0.12
C TRP A 35 3.45 4.34 0.61
N LEU A 36 4.58 3.74 0.98
CA LEU A 36 4.59 2.69 2.00
C LEU A 36 4.53 3.37 3.37
N PHE A 37 3.60 2.94 4.22
CA PHE A 37 3.49 3.40 5.60
C PHE A 37 3.38 2.20 6.55
N GLY A 38 3.00 2.44 7.81
CA GLY A 38 2.86 1.37 8.79
C GLY A 38 4.20 0.84 9.32
N SER A 39 4.18 -0.36 9.90
CA SER A 39 5.33 -0.94 10.61
C SER A 39 6.53 -1.21 9.70
N PHE A 40 6.29 -1.58 8.43
CA PHE A 40 7.37 -1.78 7.46
C PHE A 40 8.11 -0.49 7.12
N ALA A 41 7.41 0.64 6.98
CA ALA A 41 8.02 1.92 6.69
C ALA A 41 8.87 2.44 7.87
N ARG A 42 8.50 2.10 9.11
CA ARG A 42 9.24 2.50 10.32
C ARG A 42 10.42 1.59 10.65
N GLY A 43 10.49 0.41 10.05
CA GLY A 43 11.47 -0.61 10.44
C GLY A 43 11.18 -1.23 11.81
N ASP A 44 10.02 -0.95 12.39
CA ASP A 44 9.49 -1.56 13.63
C ASP A 44 8.93 -2.95 13.31
N MET A 45 9.73 -3.77 12.64
CA MET A 45 9.35 -5.15 12.38
C MET A 45 9.44 -5.93 13.68
N TRP A 46 8.37 -6.65 14.00
CA TRP A 46 8.38 -7.59 15.10
C TRP A 46 9.56 -8.57 14.93
N PRO A 47 10.21 -9.00 16.02
CA PRO A 47 11.28 -9.98 15.93
C PRO A 47 10.85 -11.19 15.10
N ALA A 48 11.74 -11.79 14.32
CA ALA A 48 11.44 -12.88 13.36
C ALA A 48 10.72 -14.11 13.97
N HIS A 49 10.65 -14.21 15.31
CA HIS A 49 9.98 -15.25 16.07
C HIS A 49 8.56 -14.90 16.52
N MET A 50 8.04 -13.70 16.20
CA MET A 50 6.66 -13.31 16.48
C MET A 50 5.79 -13.56 15.22
N PRO A 51 4.72 -14.36 15.32
CA PRO A 51 3.91 -14.77 14.18
C PRO A 51 2.97 -13.69 13.62
N MET A 52 2.95 -12.48 14.22
CA MET A 52 2.16 -11.36 13.71
C MET A 52 2.89 -10.69 12.55
N ASN A 53 2.68 -11.25 11.37
CA ASN A 53 3.09 -10.66 10.12
C ASN A 53 2.24 -9.42 9.85
N SER A 54 2.72 -8.21 10.18
CA SER A 54 2.06 -6.95 9.80
C SER A 54 1.83 -6.90 8.29
N ASP A 55 0.76 -6.25 7.84
CA ASP A 55 0.45 -6.03 6.43
C ASP A 55 1.46 -5.09 5.76
N ILE A 56 1.52 -5.13 4.42
CA ILE A 56 2.20 -4.13 3.60
C ILE A 56 1.21 -3.00 3.32
N ASP A 57 1.25 -1.97 4.16
CA ASP A 57 0.33 -0.83 4.09
C ASP A 57 0.75 0.19 3.02
N LEU A 58 -0.12 0.41 2.03
CA LEU A 58 0.13 1.34 0.92
C LEU A 58 -0.89 2.47 0.90
N LEU A 59 -0.43 3.72 0.93
CA LEU A 59 -1.28 4.88 0.70
C LEU A 59 -1.17 5.27 -0.76
N VAL A 60 -2.23 5.00 -1.52
CA VAL A 60 -2.35 5.32 -2.94
C VAL A 60 -3.02 6.69 -3.07
N ILE A 61 -2.24 7.69 -3.47
CA ILE A 61 -2.73 9.05 -3.66
C ILE A 61 -3.04 9.26 -5.14
N THR A 62 -4.26 9.67 -5.44
CA THR A 62 -4.73 9.93 -6.80
C THR A 62 -5.12 11.38 -7.01
N GLU A 63 -5.03 11.89 -8.23
CA GLU A 63 -5.40 13.28 -8.54
C GLU A 63 -6.89 13.55 -8.28
N SER A 64 -7.74 12.57 -8.61
CA SER A 64 -9.19 12.58 -8.39
C SER A 64 -9.68 11.31 -7.71
N GLU A 65 -10.94 11.30 -7.24
CA GLU A 65 -11.53 10.14 -6.59
C GLU A 65 -11.57 8.92 -7.52
N VAL A 66 -11.11 7.78 -7.02
CA VAL A 66 -11.24 6.48 -7.69
C VAL A 66 -12.61 5.92 -7.39
N SER A 67 -13.33 5.47 -8.41
CA SER A 67 -14.66 4.86 -8.22
C SER A 67 -14.59 3.65 -7.27
N SER A 68 -15.64 3.42 -6.48
CA SER A 68 -15.68 2.27 -5.56
C SER A 68 -15.49 0.93 -6.28
N GLN A 69 -16.03 0.80 -7.50
CA GLN A 69 -15.85 -0.39 -8.34
C GLN A 69 -14.38 -0.62 -8.70
N THR A 70 -13.66 0.44 -9.07
CA THR A 70 -12.23 0.36 -9.39
C THR A 70 -11.40 0.06 -8.13
N GLN A 71 -11.73 0.68 -6.99
CA GLN A 71 -11.06 0.38 -5.72
C GLN A 71 -11.25 -1.09 -5.32
N GLU A 72 -12.47 -1.60 -5.43
CA GLU A 72 -12.78 -3.01 -5.13
C GLU A 72 -12.05 -3.97 -6.08
N ALA A 73 -12.02 -3.68 -7.39
CA ALA A 73 -11.25 -4.47 -8.33
C ALA A 73 -9.75 -4.51 -7.98
N LEU A 74 -9.16 -3.35 -7.65
CA LEU A 74 -7.75 -3.25 -7.24
C LEU A 74 -7.48 -3.92 -5.89
N LEU A 75 -8.45 -3.95 -4.97
CA LEU A 75 -8.35 -4.69 -3.72
C LEU A 75 -8.37 -6.20 -3.95
N ASN A 76 -9.22 -6.69 -4.85
CA ASN A 76 -9.31 -8.11 -5.17
C ASN A 76 -8.00 -8.66 -5.77
N GLU A 77 -7.27 -7.84 -6.54
CA GLU A 77 -5.96 -8.20 -7.09
C GLU A 77 -4.86 -8.36 -6.01
N THR A 78 -5.11 -7.94 -4.76
CA THR A 78 -4.18 -8.22 -3.65
C THR A 78 -4.24 -9.67 -3.18
N TYR A 79 -5.36 -10.38 -3.41
CA TYR A 79 -5.57 -11.73 -2.88
C TYR A 79 -4.63 -12.78 -3.50
N PRO A 80 -4.44 -12.85 -4.84
CA PRO A 80 -3.44 -13.75 -5.41
C PRO A 80 -2.02 -13.47 -4.91
N LEU A 81 -1.68 -12.21 -4.66
CA LEU A 81 -0.37 -11.81 -4.14
C LEU A 81 -0.19 -12.25 -2.68
N TYR A 82 -1.24 -12.12 -1.86
CA TYR A 82 -1.27 -12.66 -0.50
C TYR A 82 -1.03 -14.18 -0.49
N LEU A 83 -1.70 -14.92 -1.37
CA LEU A 83 -1.50 -16.37 -1.48
C LEU A 83 -0.06 -16.74 -1.88
N GLU A 84 0.62 -15.87 -2.62
CA GLU A 84 2.00 -16.10 -3.07
C GLU A 84 3.05 -15.78 -2.00
N CYS A 85 2.98 -14.59 -1.38
CA CYS A 85 4.00 -14.15 -0.41
C CYS A 85 3.61 -14.37 1.06
N GLY A 86 2.38 -14.83 1.34
CA GLY A 86 1.88 -15.01 2.70
C GLY A 86 1.66 -13.71 3.47
N ARG A 87 1.61 -12.57 2.75
CA ARG A 87 1.59 -11.22 3.32
C ARG A 87 0.52 -10.37 2.64
N GLN A 88 -0.41 -9.82 3.43
CA GLN A 88 -1.46 -8.98 2.89
C GLN A 88 -0.87 -7.65 2.41
N ILE A 89 -1.26 -7.22 1.20
CA ILE A 89 -1.02 -5.86 0.72
C ILE A 89 -2.31 -5.08 0.99
N SER A 90 -2.21 -4.00 1.75
CA SER A 90 -3.36 -3.25 2.27
C SER A 90 -3.35 -1.83 1.70
N PRO A 91 -3.93 -1.61 0.50
CA PRO A 91 -3.98 -0.30 -0.13
C PRO A 91 -5.12 0.56 0.42
N GLN A 92 -4.82 1.83 0.69
CA GLN A 92 -5.80 2.87 1.00
C GLN A 92 -5.79 3.94 -0.09
N PHE A 93 -6.95 4.27 -0.65
CA PHE A 93 -7.06 5.23 -1.76
C PHE A 93 -7.50 6.61 -1.25
N TRP A 94 -6.67 7.62 -1.46
CA TRP A 94 -6.96 9.00 -1.09
C TRP A 94 -6.83 9.89 -2.33
N SER A 95 -7.81 10.78 -2.55
CA SER A 95 -7.64 11.85 -3.54
C SER A 95 -6.65 12.90 -3.02
N ALA A 96 -6.00 13.63 -3.91
CA ALA A 96 -5.13 14.76 -3.60
C ALA A 96 -5.86 15.76 -2.70
N ARG A 97 -7.12 16.05 -3.02
CA ARG A 97 -7.99 16.91 -2.20
C ARG A 97 -8.14 16.40 -0.76
N LYS A 98 -8.25 15.09 -0.54
CA LYS A 98 -8.35 14.50 0.80
C LYS A 98 -7.00 14.55 1.51
N PHE A 99 -5.92 14.21 0.80
CA PHE A 99 -4.58 14.18 1.34
C PHE A 99 -4.06 15.56 1.77
N ASP A 100 -4.36 16.60 0.99
CA ASP A 100 -3.90 17.97 1.26
C ASP A 100 -4.73 18.66 2.36
N GLN A 101 -5.81 18.04 2.87
CA GLN A 101 -6.57 18.55 4.00
C GLN A 101 -5.86 18.25 5.33
N PRO A 102 -5.95 19.14 6.33
CA PRO A 102 -5.40 18.86 7.65
C PRO A 102 -6.05 17.59 8.22
N PRO A 103 -5.25 16.65 8.75
CA PRO A 103 -5.76 15.38 9.24
C PRO A 103 -6.75 15.62 10.37
N THR A 104 -7.88 14.92 10.30
CA THR A 104 -8.86 14.87 11.39
C THR A 104 -8.25 14.17 12.61
N GLU A 105 -8.84 14.32 13.80
CA GLU A 105 -8.31 13.68 15.01
C GLU A 105 -8.22 12.14 14.90
N LYS A 106 -9.07 11.52 14.08
CA LYS A 106 -9.00 10.08 13.79
C LYS A 106 -7.81 9.70 12.91
N GLU A 107 -7.39 10.59 12.02
CA GLU A 107 -6.27 10.34 11.08
C GLU A 107 -4.91 10.62 11.72
N LYS A 108 -4.85 11.43 12.79
CA LYS A 108 -3.62 11.63 13.58
C LYS A 108 -3.18 10.39 14.37
N ALA A 109 -4.05 9.38 14.49
CA ALA A 109 -3.79 8.14 15.23
C ALA A 109 -3.35 6.97 14.33
N LEU A 110 -3.24 7.18 13.01
CA LEU A 110 -2.71 6.24 12.01
C LEU A 110 -1.21 6.46 11.79
#